data_AF-A0A6P0GHP1-F1
#
_entry.id   AF-A0A6P0GHP1-F1
#
_cell.length_a   1.000
_cell.length_b   1.000
_cell.length_c   1.000
_cell.angle_alpha   90.00
_cell.angle_beta   90.00
_cell.angle_gamma   90.00
#
_symmetry.space_group_name_H-M   'P 1'
#
loop_
_entity.id
_entity.type
_entity.pdbx_description
1 polymer ?
#
loop_
_entity_poly.entity_id
_entity_poly.type
_entity_poly.pdbx_seq_one_letter_code
_entity_poly.pdbx_strand_id
1 'polypeptide(L)'
;MNPRTVVLAFRTVAVAEALSWIGLLAGMYVKYVPETSELGVQVFGPIHGAVFVAYVVVSLAAARVLGWSRGTTLLALAASIPPLGTVVFERWAGRTGRLGVPART
;
A
#
# COMPACT_ATOMS: atom_id res chain seq x y z
N MET A 1 5.62 -15.78 10.53
CA MET A 1 5.85 -14.40 11.04
C MET A 1 4.93 -14.15 12.21
N ASN A 2 5.37 -13.38 13.21
CA ASN A 2 4.50 -12.90 14.28
C ASN A 2 3.37 -12.02 13.67
N PRO A 3 2.08 -12.25 13.98
CA PRO A 3 0.98 -11.44 13.44
C PRO A 3 1.14 -9.94 13.68
N ARG A 4 1.73 -9.53 14.82
CA ARG A 4 2.03 -8.11 15.09
C ARG A 4 3.00 -7.52 14.06
N THR A 5 4.05 -8.27 13.73
CA THR A 5 5.05 -7.86 12.73
C THR A 5 4.42 -7.73 11.35
N VAL A 6 3.51 -8.64 10.98
CA VAL A 6 2.79 -8.57 9.70
C VAL A 6 1.89 -7.33 9.63
N VAL A 7 1.15 -7.03 10.69
CA VAL A 7 0.30 -5.83 10.75
C VAL A 7 1.13 -4.56 10.66
N LEU A 8 2.25 -4.48 11.37
CA LEU A 8 3.16 -3.33 11.29
C LEU A 8 3.72 -3.17 9.88
N ALA A 9 4.24 -4.25 9.27
CA ALA A 9 4.74 -4.23 7.91
C ALA A 9 3.67 -3.77 6.92
N PHE A 10 2.45 -4.32 7.03
CA PHE A 10 1.33 -3.94 6.17
C PHE A 10 1.02 -2.44 6.27
N ARG A 11 0.90 -1.91 7.50
CA ARG A 11 0.63 -0.49 7.73
C ARG A 11 1.72 0.40 7.18
N THR A 12 2.99 0.07 7.44
CA THR A 12 4.13 0.83 6.95
C THR A 12 4.16 0.86 5.44
N VAL A 13 3.98 -0.29 4.79
CA VAL A 13 4.01 -0.37 3.33
C VAL A 13 2.79 0.32 2.71
N ALA A 14 1.60 0.22 3.31
CA ALA A 14 0.41 0.95 2.84
C ALA A 14 0.62 2.48 2.87
N VAL A 15 1.21 3.01 3.95
CA VAL A 15 1.53 4.45 4.03
C VAL A 15 2.64 4.83 3.03
N ALA A 16 3.69 4.03 2.91
CA ALA A 16 4.77 4.27 1.96
C ALA A 16 4.25 4.27 0.51
N GLU A 17 3.33 3.37 0.18
CA GLU A 17 2.72 3.27 -1.14
C GLU A 17 1.94 4.55 -1.46
N ALA A 18 1.10 5.02 -0.54
CA ALA A 18 0.36 6.26 -0.70
C ALA A 18 1.27 7.49 -0.84
N LEU A 19 2.37 7.56 -0.08
CA LEU A 19 3.37 8.64 -0.21
C LEU A 19 4.10 8.59 -1.55
N SER A 20 4.45 7.39 -2.03
CA SER A 20 5.09 7.21 -3.34
C SER A 20 4.16 7.62 -4.49
N TRP A 21 2.85 7.38 -4.36
CA TRP A 21 1.82 7.90 -5.28
C TRP A 21 1.83 9.42 -5.35
N ILE A 22 1.91 10.11 -4.19
CA ILE A 22 1.98 11.58 -4.15
C ILE A 22 3.23 12.08 -4.88
N GLY A 23 4.39 11.46 -4.63
CA GLY A 23 5.63 11.78 -5.35
C GLY A 23 5.51 11.55 -6.86
N LEU A 24 4.90 10.44 -7.28
CA LEU A 24 4.68 10.14 -8.68
C LEU A 24 3.73 11.15 -9.34
N LEU A 25 2.62 11.51 -8.68
CA LEU A 25 1.68 12.53 -9.19
C LEU A 25 2.34 13.91 -9.27
N ALA A 26 3.19 14.27 -8.30
CA ALA A 26 3.97 15.51 -8.38
C ALA A 26 4.94 15.49 -9.57
N GLY A 27 5.64 14.38 -9.80
CA GLY A 27 6.49 14.19 -10.98
C GLY A 27 5.72 14.28 -12.29
N MET A 28 4.54 13.67 -12.35
CA MET A 28 3.62 13.74 -13.49
C MET A 28 3.14 15.17 -13.73
N TYR A 29 2.77 15.91 -12.68
CA TYR A 29 2.38 17.30 -12.81
C TYR A 29 3.52 18.13 -13.43
N VAL A 30 4.75 18.01 -12.93
CA VAL A 30 5.92 18.73 -13.47
C VAL A 30 6.21 18.34 -14.93
N LYS A 31 6.02 17.06 -15.28
CA LYS A 31 6.23 16.58 -16.65
C LYS A 31 5.20 17.13 -17.64
N TYR A 32 3.93 17.22 -17.26
CA TYR A 32 2.84 17.48 -18.22
C TYR A 32 2.21 18.87 -18.13
N VAL A 33 2.38 19.60 -17.01
CA VAL A 33 1.73 20.91 -16.84
C VAL A 33 2.68 22.07 -17.19
N PRO A 34 3.85 22.21 -16.54
CA PRO A 34 4.84 23.18 -16.98
C PRO A 34 5.78 22.62 -18.06
N GLU A 35 5.76 21.30 -18.31
CA GLU A 35 6.58 20.61 -19.33
C GLU A 35 8.10 20.84 -19.16
N THR A 36 8.57 20.98 -17.91
CA THR A 36 9.95 21.42 -17.62
C THR A 36 10.94 20.29 -17.36
N SER A 37 10.48 19.15 -16.84
CA SER A 37 11.39 18.06 -16.46
C SER A 37 10.70 16.71 -16.31
N GLU A 38 11.39 15.64 -16.70
CA GLU A 38 10.96 14.26 -16.47
C GLU A 38 11.60 13.62 -15.23
N LEU A 39 12.55 14.29 -14.58
CA LEU A 39 13.32 13.74 -13.46
C LEU A 39 12.43 13.23 -12.33
N GLY A 40 11.32 13.93 -12.05
CA GLY A 40 10.36 13.51 -11.03
C GLY A 40 9.77 12.12 -11.32
N VAL A 41 9.36 11.86 -12.57
CA VAL A 41 8.81 10.54 -12.96
C VAL A 41 9.91 9.47 -13.00
N GLN A 42 11.11 9.82 -13.45
CA GLN A 42 12.25 8.88 -13.50
C GLN A 42 12.72 8.43 -12.12
N VAL A 43 12.56 9.27 -11.08
CA VAL A 43 12.87 8.93 -9.70
C VAL A 43 11.68 8.25 -9.01
N PHE A 44 10.51 8.90 -9.03
CA PHE A 44 9.35 8.40 -8.28
C PHE A 44 8.68 7.19 -8.93
N GLY A 45 8.80 7.00 -10.25
CA GLY A 45 8.27 5.83 -10.96
C GLY A 45 8.85 4.50 -10.44
N PRO A 46 10.18 4.30 -10.48
CA PRO A 46 10.81 3.10 -9.92
C PRO A 46 10.57 2.93 -8.42
N ILE A 47 10.60 4.02 -7.63
CA ILE A 47 10.29 3.97 -6.19
C ILE A 47 8.86 3.47 -5.98
N HIS A 48 7.89 4.07 -6.65
CA HIS A 48 6.49 3.67 -6.54
C HIS A 48 6.29 2.22 -6.99
N GLY A 49 6.88 1.80 -8.11
CA GLY A 49 6.80 0.42 -8.58
C GLY A 49 7.35 -0.60 -7.57
N ALA A 50 8.48 -0.30 -6.94
CA ALA A 50 9.05 -1.17 -5.90
C ALA A 50 8.15 -1.26 -4.66
N VAL A 51 7.61 -0.13 -4.21
CA VAL A 51 6.70 -0.06 -3.06
C VAL A 51 5.37 -0.75 -3.36
N PHE A 52 4.85 -0.62 -4.59
CA PHE A 52 3.66 -1.31 -5.07
C PHE A 52 3.84 -2.84 -4.98
N VAL A 53 4.96 -3.37 -5.48
CA VAL A 53 5.26 -4.81 -5.39
C VAL A 53 5.37 -5.25 -3.92
N ALA A 54 6.05 -4.47 -3.09
CA ALA A 54 6.12 -4.74 -1.66
C ALA A 54 4.73 -4.78 -1.02
N TYR A 55 3.84 -3.85 -1.38
CA TYR A 55 2.46 -3.81 -0.88
C TYR A 55 1.68 -5.06 -1.27
N VAL A 56 1.79 -5.51 -2.52
CA VAL A 56 1.15 -6.74 -3.00
C VAL A 56 1.64 -7.95 -2.21
N VAL A 57 2.96 -8.13 -2.08
CA VAL A 57 3.56 -9.25 -1.35
C VAL A 57 3.13 -9.26 0.12
N VAL A 58 3.20 -8.11 0.78
CA VAL A 58 2.82 -7.98 2.20
C VAL A 58 1.32 -8.17 2.38
N SER A 59 0.48 -7.75 1.43
CA SER A 59 -0.97 -7.99 1.44
C SER A 59 -1.30 -9.49 1.38
N LEU A 60 -0.60 -10.24 0.53
CA LEU A 60 -0.78 -11.71 0.44
C LEU A 60 -0.29 -12.42 1.70
N ALA A 61 0.82 -11.95 2.29
CA ALA A 61 1.31 -12.46 3.57
C ALA A 61 0.31 -12.16 4.71
N ALA A 62 -0.23 -10.94 4.77
CA ALA A 62 -1.27 -10.53 5.70
C ALA A 62 -2.53 -11.37 5.54
N ALA A 63 -2.96 -11.63 4.32
CA ALA A 63 -4.13 -12.46 4.06
C ALA A 63 -3.98 -13.87 4.63
N ARG A 64 -2.80 -14.47 4.48
CA ARG A 64 -2.48 -15.80 5.03
C ARG A 64 -2.40 -15.80 6.55
N VAL A 65 -1.71 -14.83 7.15
CA VAL A 65 -1.44 -14.79 8.60
C VAL A 65 -2.65 -14.33 9.40
N LEU A 66 -3.44 -13.41 8.86
CA LEU A 66 -4.62 -12.84 9.52
C LEU A 66 -5.93 -13.52 9.09
N GLY A 67 -5.86 -14.56 8.26
CA GLY A 67 -7.03 -15.35 7.83
C GLY A 67 -8.03 -14.54 7.00
N TRP A 68 -7.57 -13.63 6.15
CA TRP A 68 -8.47 -12.83 5.32
C TRP A 68 -9.24 -13.68 4.33
N SER A 69 -10.52 -13.35 4.14
CA SER A 69 -11.30 -13.89 3.05
C SER A 69 -10.72 -13.48 1.68
N ARG A 70 -11.07 -14.24 0.63
CA ARG A 70 -10.72 -13.88 -0.75
C ARG A 70 -11.18 -12.46 -1.10
N GLY A 71 -12.39 -12.07 -0.69
CA GLY A 71 -12.90 -10.72 -0.91
C GLY A 71 -12.08 -9.62 -0.23
N THR A 72 -11.64 -9.84 1.02
CA THR A 72 -10.77 -8.88 1.72
C THR A 72 -9.40 -8.77 1.05
N THR A 73 -8.85 -9.90 0.59
CA THR A 73 -7.58 -9.94 -0.13
C THR A 73 -7.67 -9.21 -1.47
N LEU A 74 -8.73 -9.47 -2.24
CA LEU A 74 -8.98 -8.78 -3.51
C LEU A 74 -9.15 -7.28 -3.31
N LEU A 75 -9.88 -6.86 -2.26
CA LEU A 75 -10.03 -5.45 -1.94
C LEU A 75 -8.68 -4.81 -1.55
N ALA A 76 -7.82 -5.52 -0.81
CA ALA A 76 -6.48 -5.04 -0.48
C ALA A 76 -5.65 -4.80 -1.75
N LEU A 77 -5.63 -5.75 -2.68
CA LEU A 77 -4.89 -5.66 -3.94
C LEU A 77 -5.48 -4.60 -4.88
N ALA A 78 -6.80 -4.48 -4.94
CA ALA A 78 -7.45 -3.44 -5.73
C ALA A 78 -7.11 -2.04 -5.20
N ALA A 79 -6.88 -1.91 -3.88
CA ALA A 79 -6.57 -0.64 -3.25
C ALA A 79 -5.20 -0.05 -3.65
N SER A 80 -4.28 -0.81 -4.23
CA SER A 80 -3.02 -0.27 -4.77
C SER A 80 -3.13 0.32 -6.18
N ILE A 81 -4.28 0.20 -6.83
CA ILE A 81 -4.51 0.76 -8.17
C ILE A 81 -4.86 2.26 -8.10
N PRO A 82 -5.87 2.70 -7.31
CA PRO A 82 -6.17 4.11 -7.20
C PRO A 82 -5.16 4.81 -6.27
N PRO A 83 -4.82 6.08 -6.54
CA PRO A 83 -3.99 6.87 -5.64
C PRO A 83 -4.56 6.89 -4.22
N LEU A 84 -3.67 6.70 -3.23
CA LEU A 84 -4.00 6.71 -1.79
C LEU A 84 -4.94 5.58 -1.32
N GLY A 85 -5.33 4.65 -2.21
CA GLY A 85 -6.29 3.59 -1.88
C GLY A 85 -5.80 2.66 -0.77
N THR A 86 -4.50 2.40 -0.71
CA THR A 86 -3.84 1.56 0.30
C THR A 86 -4.07 2.07 1.73
N VAL A 87 -4.02 3.38 1.95
CA VAL A 87 -4.33 4.00 3.27
C VAL A 87 -5.82 3.94 3.59
N VAL A 88 -6.70 4.11 2.60
CA VAL A 88 -8.15 3.97 2.79
C VAL A 88 -8.48 2.53 3.22
N PHE A 89 -7.90 1.55 2.52
CA PHE A 89 -8.04 0.15 2.85
C PHE A 89 -7.46 -0.18 4.23
N GLU A 90 -6.24 0.28 4.55
CA GLU A 90 -5.63 0.09 5.87
C GLU A 90 -6.55 0.57 6.99
N ARG A 91 -7.07 1.80 6.88
CA ARG A 91 -7.97 2.39 7.89
C ARG A 91 -9.28 1.62 8.01
N TRP A 92 -9.83 1.13 6.90
CA TRP A 92 -11.05 0.31 6.90
C TRP A 92 -10.79 -1.07 7.52
N ALA A 93 -9.69 -1.72 7.14
CA ALA A 93 -9.29 -3.02 7.66
C ALA A 93 -9.01 -2.95 9.17
N GLY A 94 -8.38 -1.88 9.64
CA GLY A 94 -8.18 -1.60 11.07
C GLY A 94 -9.50 -1.42 11.81
N ARG A 95 -10.41 -0.58 11.29
CA ARG A 95 -11.73 -0.31 11.92
C ARG A 95 -12.64 -1.53 11.99
N THR A 96 -12.46 -2.49 11.08
CA THR A 96 -13.30 -3.69 10.99
C THR A 96 -12.64 -4.94 11.58
N GLY A 97 -11.54 -4.79 12.32
CA GLY A 97 -10.86 -5.90 13.01
C GLY A 97 -10.04 -6.82 12.11
N ARG A 98 -9.92 -6.52 10.81
CA ARG A 98 -9.12 -7.31 9.85
C ARG A 98 -7.62 -7.21 10.09
N LEU A 99 -7.16 -6.18 10.79
CA LEU A 99 -5.78 -6.04 11.28
C LEU A 99 -5.61 -6.45 12.75
N GLY A 100 -6.61 -7.14 13.32
CA GLY A 100 -6.57 -7.63 14.70
C GLY A 100 -5.54 -8.74 14.87
N VAL A 101 -4.74 -8.64 15.92
CA VAL A 101 -3.83 -9.70 16.35
C VAL A 101 -4.60 -10.58 17.34
N PRO A 102 -4.69 -11.91 17.15
CA PRO A 102 -5.32 -12.79 18.13
C PRO A 102 -4.68 -12.59 19.50
N ALA A 103 -5.51 -12.38 20.53
CA ALA A 103 -5.02 -12.35 21.91
C ALA A 103 -4.40 -13.72 22.22
N ARG A 104 -3.19 -13.73 22.77
CA ARG A 104 -2.58 -14.96 23.30
C ARG A 104 -3.44 -15.38 24.50
N THR A 105 -4.19 -16.47 24.35
CA THR A 105 -4.76 -17.24 25.47
C THR A 105 -3.65 -17.93 26.23
#